data_AF-A0A2H0W066-F1
#
_entry.id   AF-A0A2H0W066-F1
#
_cell.length_a   1.000
_cell.length_b   1.000
_cell.length_c   1.000
_cell.angle_alpha   90.00
_cell.angle_beta   90.00
_cell.angle_gamma   90.00
#
_symmetry.space_group_name_H-M   'P 1'
#
loop_
_entity.id
_entity.type
_entity.pdbx_description
1 polymer ?
#
loop_
_entity_poly.entity_id
_entity_poly.type
_entity_poly.pdbx_seq_one_letter_code
_entity_poly.pdbx_strand_id
1 'polypeptide(L)'
;MIKNKIKESLLKLKLSKLQSEGQNTCEDVGFTLLELLIVISIIAILSTILIIALNPAETLKKARDVQRLADLAAVKTAISIYITNATSTIYLSGDETSTHCQTTSGTYASGDRVYYSVSQAGTSITDTTIDGGTSLQPAPIQVATVAEIGEIDGSGWVPVNLNRITGGSPISAFPADPTNTISTAGAVTTSDLTYRYACQSTLNTFEIDARLESQAFTSDDNKHTTDGGNNSNVYESGTDLTIIGTGSDF
;
A
#
# COMPACT_ATOMS: atom_id res chain seq x y z
N MET A 1 51.40 -17.44 73.00
CA MET A 1 49.94 -17.61 73.21
C MET A 1 49.16 -16.28 73.11
N ILE A 2 49.62 -15.18 73.72
CA ILE A 2 48.90 -13.89 73.77
C ILE A 2 48.74 -13.20 72.39
N LYS A 3 49.78 -13.25 71.53
CA LYS A 3 49.74 -12.60 70.19
C LYS A 3 48.63 -13.15 69.27
N ASN A 4 48.32 -14.45 69.34
CA ASN A 4 47.24 -15.03 68.54
C ASN A 4 45.86 -14.58 69.02
N LYS A 5 45.67 -14.44 70.33
CA LYS A 5 44.39 -13.99 70.92
C LYS A 5 44.06 -12.55 70.52
N ILE A 6 45.07 -11.69 70.44
CA ILE A 6 44.92 -10.30 69.99
C ILE A 6 44.61 -10.22 68.48
N LYS A 7 45.30 -11.04 67.66
CA LYS A 7 45.05 -11.09 66.21
C LYS A 7 43.63 -11.58 65.90
N GLU A 8 43.15 -12.57 66.63
CA GLU A 8 41.79 -13.08 66.49
C GLU A 8 40.73 -12.06 66.94
N SER A 9 41.01 -11.30 68.01
CA SER A 9 40.12 -10.24 68.48
C SER A 9 40.06 -9.05 67.51
N LEU A 10 41.19 -8.67 66.90
CA LEU A 10 41.25 -7.63 65.85
C LEU A 10 40.58 -8.08 64.56
N LEU A 11 40.70 -9.37 64.22
CA LEU A 11 40.01 -9.96 63.07
C LEU A 11 38.51 -9.94 63.30
N LYS A 12 38.03 -10.31 64.49
CA LYS A 12 36.61 -10.23 64.87
C LYS A 12 36.08 -8.79 64.88
N LEU A 13 36.88 -7.82 65.33
CA LEU A 13 36.50 -6.40 65.31
C LEU A 13 36.47 -5.82 63.88
N LYS A 14 37.40 -6.22 63.00
CA LYS A 14 37.36 -5.85 61.58
C LYS A 14 36.18 -6.52 60.88
N LEU A 15 35.88 -7.77 61.20
CA LEU A 15 34.74 -8.50 60.63
C LEU A 15 33.41 -7.88 61.07
N SER A 16 33.29 -7.44 62.32
CA SER A 16 32.08 -6.77 62.80
C SER A 16 31.88 -5.40 62.18
N LYS A 17 32.97 -4.66 61.86
CA LYS A 17 32.87 -3.38 61.14
C LYS A 17 32.53 -3.55 59.66
N LEU A 18 33.02 -4.61 59.00
CA LEU A 18 32.68 -4.90 57.60
C LEU A 18 31.23 -5.36 57.40
N GLN A 19 30.57 -5.88 58.44
CA GLN A 19 29.14 -6.24 58.39
C GLN A 19 28.20 -5.05 58.62
N SER A 20 28.73 -3.88 58.98
CA SER A 20 27.96 -2.67 59.31
C SER A 20 27.88 -1.64 58.19
N GLU A 21 28.65 -1.78 57.10
CA GLU A 21 28.75 -0.77 56.02
C GLU A 21 27.83 -1.06 54.81
N GLY A 22 26.96 -2.06 54.89
CA GLY A 22 26.16 -2.55 53.75
C GLY A 22 24.65 -2.42 53.87
N GLN A 23 24.12 -1.51 54.69
CA GLN A 23 22.66 -1.25 54.74
C GLN A 23 22.33 0.10 54.11
N ASN A 24 22.31 0.11 52.77
CA ASN A 24 21.45 1.05 52.07
C ASN A 24 20.02 0.65 52.46
N THR A 25 19.39 1.40 53.35
CA THR A 25 17.95 1.34 53.56
C THR A 25 17.31 1.82 52.28
N CYS A 26 17.10 0.89 51.35
CA CYS A 26 16.07 1.06 50.35
C CYS A 26 14.78 1.15 51.18
N GLU A 27 14.29 2.37 51.41
CA GLU A 27 12.93 2.54 51.90
C GLU A 27 12.05 1.82 50.91
N ASP A 28 11.49 0.69 51.32
CA ASP A 28 10.46 -0.01 50.55
C ASP A 28 9.22 0.87 50.62
N VAL A 29 9.17 1.86 49.74
CA VAL A 29 7.97 2.68 49.51
C VAL A 29 6.98 1.76 48.79
N GLY A 30 6.29 0.94 49.58
CA GLY A 30 5.30 0.00 49.08
C GLY A 30 4.10 0.77 48.52
N PHE A 31 3.72 0.48 47.28
CA PHE A 31 2.47 0.97 46.70
C PHE A 31 1.28 0.49 47.54
N THR A 32 0.37 1.39 47.87
CA THR A 32 -0.85 0.99 48.59
C THR A 32 -1.81 0.25 47.65
N LEU A 33 -2.55 -0.74 48.16
CA LEU A 33 -3.57 -1.43 47.37
C LEU A 33 -4.65 -0.47 46.83
N LEU A 34 -4.95 0.59 47.60
CA LEU A 34 -5.89 1.63 47.20
C LEU A 34 -5.40 2.41 45.98
N GLU A 35 -4.11 2.73 45.95
CA GLU A 35 -3.49 3.47 44.87
C GLU A 35 -3.47 2.67 43.57
N LEU A 36 -3.15 1.37 43.64
CA LEU A 36 -3.28 0.49 42.48
C LEU A 36 -4.74 0.37 42.00
N LEU A 37 -5.70 0.29 42.92
CA LEU A 37 -7.13 0.19 42.61
C LEU A 37 -7.65 1.45 41.88
N ILE A 38 -7.26 2.63 42.34
CA ILE A 38 -7.65 3.90 41.69
C ILE A 38 -7.02 4.00 40.30
N VAL A 39 -5.76 3.60 40.14
CA VAL A 39 -5.06 3.64 38.84
C VAL A 39 -5.73 2.74 37.80
N ILE A 40 -6.01 1.48 38.13
CA ILE A 40 -6.69 0.57 37.18
C ILE A 40 -8.11 1.07 36.86
N SER A 41 -8.79 1.72 37.81
CA SER A 41 -10.12 2.30 37.61
C SER A 41 -10.08 3.48 36.62
N ILE A 42 -9.10 4.37 36.76
CA ILE A 42 -8.92 5.50 35.84
C ILE A 42 -8.52 5.02 34.44
N ILE A 43 -7.60 4.05 34.34
CA ILE A 43 -7.16 3.47 33.06
C ILE A 43 -8.35 2.82 32.34
N ALA A 44 -9.23 2.10 33.05
CA ALA A 44 -10.41 1.48 32.46
C ALA A 44 -11.36 2.52 31.83
N ILE A 45 -11.61 3.65 32.51
CA ILE A 45 -12.47 4.71 32.00
C ILE A 45 -11.82 5.42 30.80
N LEU A 46 -10.54 5.80 30.91
CA LEU A 46 -9.83 6.49 29.83
C LEU A 46 -9.69 5.61 28.57
N SER A 47 -9.49 4.31 28.74
CA SER A 47 -9.32 3.38 27.62
C SER A 47 -10.57 3.27 26.74
N THR A 48 -11.77 3.31 27.34
CA THR A 48 -13.02 3.24 26.56
C THR A 48 -13.25 4.51 25.73
N ILE A 49 -12.97 5.69 26.30
CA ILE A 49 -13.07 6.97 25.60
C ILE A 49 -12.09 7.05 24.43
N LEU A 50 -10.86 6.56 24.62
CA LEU A 50 -9.80 6.64 23.61
C LEU A 50 -10.14 5.85 22.34
N ILE A 51 -10.73 4.65 22.47
CA ILE A 51 -11.09 3.81 21.32
C ILE A 51 -12.17 4.48 20.45
N ILE A 52 -13.15 5.12 21.08
CA ILE A 52 -14.22 5.83 20.37
C ILE A 52 -13.65 7.07 19.67
N ALA A 53 -12.70 7.76 20.30
CA ALA A 53 -12.12 8.98 19.75
C ALA A 53 -11.13 8.75 18.59
N LEU A 54 -10.33 7.68 18.63
CA LEU A 54 -9.23 7.48 17.67
C LEU A 54 -9.59 6.65 16.42
N ASN A 55 -10.77 6.02 16.36
CA ASN A 55 -11.19 5.13 15.27
C ASN A 55 -10.00 4.40 14.58
N PRO A 56 -9.38 3.41 15.26
CA PRO A 56 -8.14 2.81 14.80
C PRO A 56 -8.26 2.16 13.41
N ALA A 57 -9.45 1.67 13.05
CA ALA A 57 -9.73 1.13 11.73
C ALA A 57 -9.56 2.20 10.63
N GLU A 58 -10.03 3.41 10.87
CA GLU A 58 -9.90 4.53 9.94
C GLU A 58 -8.44 4.99 9.80
N THR A 59 -7.69 5.01 10.90
CA THR A 59 -6.26 5.33 10.87
C THR A 59 -5.47 4.33 10.01
N LEU A 60 -5.82 3.03 10.09
CA LEU A 60 -5.20 2.00 9.25
C LEU A 60 -5.59 2.14 7.78
N LYS A 61 -6.85 2.45 7.48
CA LYS A 61 -7.30 2.75 6.10
C LYS A 61 -6.53 3.94 5.52
N LYS A 62 -6.42 5.02 6.28
CA LYS A 62 -5.67 6.21 5.88
C LYS A 62 -4.21 5.89 5.59
N ALA A 63 -3.57 5.07 6.42
CA ALA A 63 -2.18 4.65 6.19
C ALA A 63 -2.02 3.86 4.89
N ARG A 64 -2.95 2.93 4.59
CA ARG A 64 -2.95 2.19 3.32
C ARG A 64 -3.19 3.10 2.13
N ASP A 65 -4.13 4.03 2.22
CA ASP A 65 -4.38 5.00 1.14
C ASP A 65 -3.19 5.92 0.88
N VAL A 66 -2.47 6.36 1.93
CA VAL A 66 -1.21 7.10 1.75
C VAL A 66 -0.19 6.27 0.98
N GLN A 67 -0.12 4.95 1.24
CA GLN A 67 0.70 4.04 0.45
C GLN A 67 0.20 3.95 -1.00
N ARG A 68 -1.10 3.76 -1.25
CA ARG A 68 -1.68 3.74 -2.61
C ARG A 68 -1.35 4.99 -3.42
N LEU A 69 -1.50 6.16 -2.81
CA LEU A 69 -1.18 7.45 -3.45
C LEU A 69 0.31 7.55 -3.81
N ALA A 70 1.19 7.10 -2.91
CA ALA A 70 2.63 7.06 -3.16
C ALA A 70 3.01 6.05 -4.25
N ASP A 71 2.38 4.87 -4.23
CA ASP A 71 2.54 3.80 -5.22
C ASP A 71 2.16 4.29 -6.62
N LEU A 72 0.96 4.86 -6.77
CA LEU A 72 0.50 5.42 -8.04
C LEU A 72 1.39 6.57 -8.52
N ALA A 73 1.84 7.46 -7.62
CA ALA A 73 2.77 8.53 -7.99
C ALA A 73 4.12 7.99 -8.50
N ALA A 74 4.65 6.92 -7.88
CA ALA A 74 5.87 6.26 -8.31
C ALA A 74 5.70 5.59 -9.67
N VAL A 75 4.61 4.86 -9.89
CA VAL A 75 4.29 4.22 -11.18
C VAL A 75 4.10 5.26 -12.28
N LYS A 76 3.33 6.33 -12.02
CA LYS A 76 3.16 7.45 -12.96
C LYS A 76 4.50 8.03 -13.39
N THR A 77 5.39 8.27 -12.42
CA THR A 77 6.72 8.83 -12.68
C THR A 77 7.56 7.86 -13.52
N ALA A 78 7.54 6.56 -13.18
CA ALA A 78 8.29 5.53 -13.90
C ALA A 78 7.87 5.40 -15.37
N ILE A 79 6.55 5.34 -15.62
CA ILE A 79 6.02 5.23 -16.98
C ILE A 79 6.26 6.53 -17.76
N SER A 80 6.14 7.70 -17.11
CA SER A 80 6.46 8.99 -17.75
C SER A 80 7.94 9.09 -18.15
N ILE A 81 8.86 8.58 -17.32
CA ILE A 81 10.28 8.48 -17.67
C ILE A 81 10.48 7.53 -18.84
N TYR A 82 9.81 6.38 -18.87
CA TYR A 82 9.84 5.46 -20.00
C TYR A 82 9.40 6.12 -21.31
N ILE A 83 8.26 6.80 -21.31
CA ILE A 83 7.70 7.52 -22.47
C ILE A 83 8.70 8.58 -22.98
N THR A 84 9.30 9.35 -22.08
CA THR A 84 10.22 10.43 -22.44
C THR A 84 11.63 9.96 -22.82
N ASN A 85 12.05 8.77 -22.37
CA ASN A 85 13.35 8.18 -22.68
C ASN A 85 13.35 7.36 -23.98
N ALA A 86 12.19 6.94 -24.47
CA ALA A 86 12.07 6.11 -25.66
C ALA A 86 12.65 6.83 -26.90
N THR A 87 13.65 6.20 -27.54
CA THR A 87 14.37 6.78 -28.69
C THR A 87 13.73 6.49 -30.05
N SER A 88 12.72 5.64 -30.10
CA SER A 88 12.03 5.27 -31.34
C SER A 88 10.55 5.03 -31.08
N THR A 89 10.21 3.83 -30.63
CA THR A 89 8.84 3.37 -30.47
C THR A 89 8.54 3.19 -28.99
N ILE A 90 7.39 3.71 -28.57
CA ILE A 90 6.86 3.57 -27.22
C ILE A 90 5.90 2.38 -27.23
N TYR A 91 6.15 1.42 -26.34
CA TYR A 91 5.33 0.22 -26.18
C TYR A 91 4.64 0.30 -24.83
N LEU A 92 3.39 0.75 -24.82
CA LEU A 92 2.61 0.93 -23.59
C LEU A 92 1.80 -0.31 -23.20
N SER A 93 1.53 -1.22 -24.14
CA SER A 93 0.88 -2.51 -23.87
C SER A 93 1.80 -3.73 -23.96
N GLY A 94 3.11 -3.51 -23.94
CA GLY A 94 4.12 -4.58 -23.95
C GLY A 94 4.32 -5.29 -25.29
N ASP A 95 3.37 -5.23 -26.22
CA ASP A 95 3.50 -5.72 -27.58
C ASP A 95 4.15 -4.68 -28.52
N GLU A 96 4.81 -5.16 -29.58
CA GLU A 96 5.55 -4.30 -30.53
C GLU A 96 4.64 -3.36 -31.37
N THR A 97 3.33 -3.48 -31.23
CA THR A 97 2.34 -2.77 -32.05
C THR A 97 1.35 -1.95 -31.25
N SER A 98 1.50 -1.89 -29.92
CA SER A 98 0.58 -1.22 -28.98
C SER A 98 -0.91 -1.58 -29.23
N THR A 99 -1.19 -2.81 -29.65
CA THR A 99 -2.51 -3.27 -30.13
C THR A 99 -3.56 -3.40 -29.06
N HIS A 100 -3.17 -3.22 -27.79
CA HIS A 100 -4.06 -3.29 -26.65
C HIS A 100 -4.29 -1.93 -25.96
N CYS A 101 -3.78 -0.85 -26.57
CA CYS A 101 -4.05 0.51 -26.16
C CYS A 101 -5.15 1.11 -27.03
N GLN A 102 -6.02 1.90 -26.41
CA GLN A 102 -7.04 2.67 -27.12
C GLN A 102 -6.40 3.60 -28.16
N THR A 103 -7.14 3.92 -29.21
CA THR A 103 -6.74 4.97 -30.17
C THR A 103 -7.32 6.34 -29.81
N THR A 104 -8.42 6.36 -29.07
CA THR A 104 -9.11 7.55 -28.54
C THR A 104 -9.53 7.27 -27.11
N SER A 105 -9.13 8.14 -26.18
CA SER A 105 -9.40 7.96 -24.75
C SER A 105 -10.90 7.83 -24.45
N GLY A 106 -11.24 6.89 -23.58
CA GLY A 106 -12.61 6.57 -23.18
C GLY A 106 -13.42 5.85 -24.25
N THR A 107 -12.81 5.55 -25.41
CA THR A 107 -13.45 4.82 -26.51
C THR A 107 -12.70 3.52 -26.75
N TYR A 108 -13.24 2.45 -26.20
CA TYR A 108 -12.69 1.12 -26.42
C TYR A 108 -12.94 0.65 -27.87
N ALA A 109 -12.01 -0.13 -28.39
CA ALA A 109 -12.11 -0.95 -29.58
C ALA A 109 -11.83 -2.43 -29.27
N SER A 110 -12.18 -3.31 -30.20
CA SER A 110 -11.85 -4.73 -30.10
C SER A 110 -10.33 -4.93 -30.00
N GLY A 111 -9.89 -5.57 -28.91
CA GLY A 111 -8.47 -5.82 -28.63
C GLY A 111 -7.89 -4.94 -27.54
N ASP A 112 -8.55 -3.83 -27.19
CA ASP A 112 -8.15 -2.97 -26.08
C ASP A 112 -8.29 -3.70 -24.73
N ARG A 113 -7.42 -3.33 -23.78
CA ARG A 113 -7.28 -4.03 -22.51
C ARG A 113 -7.16 -3.04 -21.34
N VAL A 114 -7.76 -3.44 -20.22
CA VAL A 114 -7.49 -2.87 -18.89
C VAL A 114 -6.75 -3.92 -18.09
N TYR A 115 -5.61 -3.55 -17.52
CA TYR A 115 -4.72 -4.43 -16.80
C TYR A 115 -4.90 -4.24 -15.29
N TYR A 116 -4.95 -5.34 -14.54
CA TYR A 116 -5.22 -5.32 -13.09
C TYR A 116 -4.05 -5.90 -12.29
N SER A 117 -3.71 -5.27 -11.16
CA SER A 117 -2.67 -5.70 -10.22
C SER A 117 -3.13 -6.88 -9.34
N VAL A 118 -3.55 -7.98 -9.96
CA VAL A 118 -4.07 -9.18 -9.29
C VAL A 118 -3.15 -10.37 -9.51
N SER A 119 -3.02 -11.23 -8.50
CA SER A 119 -1.98 -12.25 -8.43
C SER A 119 -2.51 -13.63 -8.89
N GLN A 120 -2.78 -13.81 -10.19
CA GLN A 120 -3.21 -15.08 -10.78
C GLN A 120 -2.94 -15.11 -12.29
N ALA A 121 -2.48 -16.26 -12.80
CA ALA A 121 -2.16 -16.39 -14.21
C ALA A 121 -3.41 -16.43 -15.09
N GLY A 122 -3.48 -15.56 -16.11
CA GLY A 122 -4.08 -15.89 -17.40
C GLY A 122 -5.59 -16.16 -17.46
N THR A 123 -6.39 -15.69 -16.49
CA THR A 123 -7.86 -15.70 -16.60
C THR A 123 -8.37 -14.30 -16.89
N SER A 124 -9.14 -14.12 -17.96
CA SER A 124 -9.84 -12.86 -18.23
C SER A 124 -10.84 -12.57 -17.11
N ILE A 125 -10.96 -11.30 -16.72
CA ILE A 125 -12.05 -10.86 -15.86
C ILE A 125 -13.32 -10.96 -16.72
N THR A 126 -14.31 -11.72 -16.22
CA THR A 126 -15.52 -12.04 -16.99
C THR A 126 -16.64 -11.02 -16.80
N ASP A 127 -16.46 -10.09 -15.87
CA ASP A 127 -17.42 -9.02 -15.61
C ASP A 127 -17.32 -7.95 -16.69
N THR A 128 -18.30 -7.94 -17.59
CA THR A 128 -18.41 -6.98 -18.69
C THR A 128 -19.05 -5.66 -18.27
N THR A 129 -19.54 -5.52 -17.03
CA THR A 129 -20.19 -4.29 -16.55
C THR A 129 -19.19 -3.27 -15.98
N ILE A 130 -18.00 -3.76 -15.64
CA ILE A 130 -16.83 -2.99 -15.25
C ILE A 130 -16.36 -2.15 -16.45
N ASP A 131 -16.04 -0.88 -16.19
CA ASP A 131 -15.46 0.08 -17.15
C ASP A 131 -16.32 0.39 -18.40
N GLY A 132 -17.62 0.05 -18.37
CA GLY A 132 -18.58 0.39 -19.42
C GLY A 132 -18.56 -0.58 -20.61
N GLY A 133 -18.06 -1.80 -20.39
CA GLY A 133 -17.99 -2.85 -21.38
C GLY A 133 -19.36 -3.19 -21.99
N THR A 134 -19.41 -3.27 -23.31
CA THR A 134 -20.44 -4.01 -24.02
C THR A 134 -19.81 -5.32 -24.52
N SER A 135 -20.58 -6.27 -25.04
CA SER A 135 -20.06 -7.57 -25.50
C SER A 135 -18.96 -7.52 -26.59
N LEU A 136 -18.57 -6.32 -27.05
CA LEU A 136 -17.52 -6.06 -28.04
C LEU A 136 -16.41 -5.10 -27.54
N GLN A 137 -16.37 -4.74 -26.26
CA GLN A 137 -15.53 -3.65 -25.70
C GLN A 137 -15.12 -3.90 -24.24
N PRO A 138 -14.02 -3.29 -23.75
CA PRO A 138 -12.76 -4.00 -23.49
C PRO A 138 -12.98 -5.29 -22.69
N ALA A 139 -12.29 -6.37 -23.03
CA ALA A 139 -12.23 -7.51 -22.12
C ALA A 139 -11.22 -7.16 -21.01
N PRO A 140 -11.64 -6.94 -19.75
CA PRO A 140 -10.69 -6.70 -18.69
C PRO A 140 -9.76 -7.92 -18.58
N ILE A 141 -8.46 -7.68 -18.65
CA ILE A 141 -7.44 -8.73 -18.65
C ILE A 141 -6.67 -8.70 -17.33
N GLN A 142 -6.48 -9.88 -16.76
CA GLN A 142 -5.45 -10.09 -15.77
C GLN A 142 -4.16 -10.50 -16.49
N VAL A 143 -3.04 -9.87 -16.15
CA VAL A 143 -1.77 -10.13 -16.83
C VAL A 143 -0.73 -10.83 -15.95
N ALA A 144 -0.79 -10.72 -14.64
CA ALA A 144 0.29 -11.21 -13.79
C ALA A 144 -0.08 -12.44 -12.94
N THR A 145 0.77 -13.48 -12.99
CA THR A 145 0.78 -14.51 -11.94
C THR A 145 1.20 -13.91 -10.59
N VAL A 146 0.97 -14.61 -9.47
CA VAL A 146 1.52 -14.22 -8.15
C VAL A 146 3.03 -13.94 -8.17
N ALA A 147 3.77 -14.61 -9.06
CA ALA A 147 5.21 -14.49 -9.15
C ALA A 147 5.66 -13.26 -9.95
N GLU A 148 4.77 -12.72 -10.79
CA GLU A 148 5.14 -11.70 -11.79
C GLU A 148 4.53 -10.32 -11.50
N ILE A 149 3.64 -10.19 -10.51
CA ILE A 149 2.90 -8.93 -10.26
C ILE A 149 3.80 -7.70 -10.17
N GLY A 150 4.97 -7.83 -9.54
CA GLY A 150 5.92 -6.73 -9.38
C GLY A 150 6.93 -6.58 -10.52
N GLU A 151 6.94 -7.45 -11.53
CA GLU A 151 8.01 -7.47 -12.53
C GLU A 151 7.95 -6.27 -13.47
N ILE A 152 9.12 -5.68 -13.75
CA ILE A 152 9.24 -4.44 -14.54
C ILE A 152 9.76 -4.69 -15.97
N ASP A 153 9.84 -5.95 -16.39
CA ASP A 153 10.34 -6.37 -17.70
C ASP A 153 9.24 -6.49 -18.76
N GLY A 154 8.02 -6.08 -18.41
CA GLY A 154 6.82 -6.18 -19.25
C GLY A 154 5.94 -7.40 -18.94
N SER A 155 6.34 -8.31 -18.05
CA SER A 155 5.49 -9.41 -17.58
C SER A 155 4.61 -9.04 -16.38
N GLY A 156 4.85 -7.88 -15.76
CA GLY A 156 4.08 -7.40 -14.62
C GLY A 156 2.65 -6.99 -14.95
N TRP A 157 1.91 -6.54 -13.93
CA TRP A 157 0.54 -6.07 -14.15
C TRP A 157 0.48 -4.81 -15.01
N VAL A 158 1.55 -4.01 -15.02
CA VAL A 158 1.78 -3.00 -16.04
C VAL A 158 2.66 -3.61 -17.13
N PRO A 159 2.19 -3.72 -18.38
CA PRO A 159 2.91 -4.40 -19.46
C PRO A 159 4.08 -3.56 -20.04
N VAL A 160 4.47 -2.47 -19.38
CA VAL A 160 5.55 -1.60 -19.80
C VAL A 160 6.88 -2.16 -19.31
N ASN A 161 7.79 -2.45 -20.24
CA ASN A 161 9.15 -2.89 -19.90
C ASN A 161 10.04 -1.69 -19.53
N LEU A 162 10.15 -1.41 -18.23
CA LEU A 162 10.98 -0.34 -17.68
C LEU A 162 12.49 -0.65 -17.74
N ASN A 163 12.90 -1.90 -17.95
CA ASN A 163 14.32 -2.25 -18.16
C ASN A 163 14.89 -1.62 -19.45
N ARG A 164 14.02 -1.12 -20.33
CA ARG A 164 14.41 -0.41 -21.55
C ARG A 164 14.77 1.05 -21.33
N ILE A 165 14.57 1.59 -20.12
CA ILE A 165 14.98 2.95 -19.78
C ILE A 165 16.51 3.01 -19.74
N THR A 166 17.09 3.86 -20.59
CA THR A 166 18.51 4.17 -20.57
C THR A 166 18.84 4.89 -19.27
N GLY A 167 19.71 4.28 -18.45
CA GLY A 167 20.03 4.75 -17.10
C GLY A 167 19.35 3.96 -15.98
N GLY A 168 18.48 3.00 -16.32
CA GLY A 168 17.82 2.10 -15.38
C GLY A 168 16.43 2.57 -14.96
N SER A 169 15.64 1.62 -14.44
CA SER A 169 14.29 1.88 -13.94
C SER A 169 14.33 2.66 -12.61
N PRO A 170 13.45 3.67 -12.42
CA PRO A 170 13.34 4.41 -11.15
C PRO A 170 12.65 3.61 -10.04
N ILE A 171 11.98 2.51 -10.38
CA ILE A 171 11.38 1.56 -9.45
C ILE A 171 11.96 0.17 -9.68
N SER A 172 12.16 -0.60 -8.60
CA SER A 172 12.66 -1.98 -8.69
C SER A 172 11.55 -3.02 -8.88
N ALA A 173 10.31 -2.64 -8.61
CA ALA A 173 9.13 -3.48 -8.80
C ALA A 173 7.87 -2.60 -8.95
N PHE A 174 6.87 -3.06 -9.69
CA PHE A 174 5.54 -2.47 -9.62
C PHE A 174 4.90 -2.80 -8.25
N PRO A 175 4.25 -1.83 -7.61
CA PRO A 175 3.57 -2.05 -6.34
C PRO A 175 2.31 -2.89 -6.54
N ALA A 176 1.89 -3.58 -5.49
CA ALA A 176 0.62 -4.25 -5.40
C ALA A 176 -0.11 -3.76 -4.15
N ASP A 177 -1.44 -3.67 -4.22
CA ASP A 177 -2.25 -3.23 -3.09
C ASP A 177 -2.04 -4.16 -1.85
N PRO A 178 -1.79 -3.60 -0.64
CA PRO A 178 -1.50 -4.39 0.56
C PRO A 178 -2.63 -5.33 1.02
N THR A 179 -3.86 -5.04 0.60
CA THR A 179 -5.09 -5.73 0.97
C THR A 179 -5.71 -6.49 -0.19
N ASN A 180 -5.00 -6.62 -1.32
CA ASN A 180 -5.48 -7.40 -2.44
C ASN A 180 -5.64 -8.87 -2.02
N THR A 181 -6.89 -9.29 -1.88
CA THR A 181 -7.27 -10.66 -1.47
C THR A 181 -7.89 -11.44 -2.62
N ILE A 182 -7.88 -10.88 -3.84
CA ILE A 182 -8.53 -11.50 -4.99
C ILE A 182 -7.75 -12.76 -5.38
N SER A 183 -8.34 -13.89 -5.04
CA SER A 183 -7.79 -15.22 -5.34
C SER A 183 -8.15 -15.72 -6.73
N THR A 184 -9.12 -15.10 -7.42
CA THR A 184 -9.57 -15.49 -8.77
C THR A 184 -10.03 -14.30 -9.62
N ALA A 185 -9.61 -14.21 -10.89
CA ALA A 185 -9.97 -13.07 -11.77
C ALA A 185 -11.48 -12.90 -11.99
N GLY A 186 -12.23 -14.01 -12.03
CA GLY A 186 -13.68 -13.98 -12.20
C GLY A 186 -14.43 -13.44 -10.97
N ALA A 187 -13.73 -13.12 -9.89
CA ALA A 187 -14.30 -12.56 -8.67
C ALA A 187 -13.94 -11.08 -8.48
N VAL A 188 -13.29 -10.43 -9.45
CA VAL A 188 -13.06 -8.98 -9.41
C VAL A 188 -14.41 -8.28 -9.47
N THR A 189 -14.65 -7.42 -8.49
CA THR A 189 -15.84 -6.59 -8.32
C THR A 189 -15.41 -5.13 -8.19
N THR A 190 -16.40 -4.23 -8.22
CA THR A 190 -16.17 -2.79 -8.12
C THR A 190 -15.72 -2.29 -6.74
N SER A 191 -15.78 -3.18 -5.75
CA SER A 191 -15.35 -2.92 -4.37
C SER A 191 -13.91 -3.30 -4.06
N ASP A 192 -13.24 -3.98 -5.01
CA ASP A 192 -11.93 -4.55 -4.75
C ASP A 192 -10.80 -3.51 -4.76
N LEU A 193 -9.79 -3.79 -3.94
CA LEU A 193 -8.63 -2.93 -3.74
C LEU A 193 -7.48 -3.44 -4.62
N THR A 194 -7.47 -2.94 -5.86
CA THR A 194 -6.45 -3.26 -6.87
C THR A 194 -6.04 -1.99 -7.60
N TYR A 195 -4.87 -2.02 -8.23
CA TYR A 195 -4.44 -1.00 -9.17
C TYR A 195 -4.80 -1.43 -10.58
N ARG A 196 -5.23 -0.46 -11.39
CA ARG A 196 -5.55 -0.68 -12.80
C ARG A 196 -4.67 0.16 -13.69
N TYR A 197 -4.48 -0.29 -14.93
CA TYR A 197 -3.70 0.40 -15.95
C TYR A 197 -4.39 0.26 -17.31
N ALA A 198 -4.44 1.36 -18.06
CA ALA A 198 -4.79 1.37 -19.46
C ALA A 198 -3.95 2.42 -20.21
N CYS A 199 -3.91 2.29 -21.53
CA CYS A 199 -3.08 3.13 -22.39
C CYS A 199 -3.82 3.58 -23.63
N GLN A 200 -3.31 4.67 -24.23
CA GLN A 200 -3.75 5.22 -25.50
C GLN A 200 -2.51 5.42 -26.41
N SER A 201 -2.58 4.88 -27.62
CA SER A 201 -1.43 4.75 -28.52
C SER A 201 -1.16 5.97 -29.40
N THR A 202 -2.17 6.77 -29.73
CA THR A 202 -2.02 7.93 -30.64
C THR A 202 -1.21 9.07 -30.02
N LEU A 203 -1.42 9.33 -28.73
CA LEU A 203 -0.79 10.38 -27.93
C LEU A 203 0.25 9.81 -26.96
N ASN A 204 0.39 8.48 -26.90
CA ASN A 204 1.23 7.77 -25.93
C ASN A 204 0.90 8.16 -24.49
N THR A 205 -0.39 8.26 -24.18
CA THR A 205 -0.88 8.56 -22.85
C THR A 205 -1.30 7.28 -22.13
N PHE A 206 -1.32 7.34 -20.80
CA PHE A 206 -1.77 6.24 -19.97
C PHE A 206 -2.53 6.77 -18.76
N GLU A 207 -3.27 5.85 -18.18
CA GLU A 207 -4.04 6.02 -16.96
C GLU A 207 -3.77 4.86 -16.03
N ILE A 208 -3.64 5.17 -14.74
CA ILE A 208 -3.64 4.23 -13.63
C ILE A 208 -4.63 4.73 -12.59
N ASP A 209 -5.34 3.81 -11.95
CA ASP A 209 -6.27 4.17 -10.90
C ASP A 209 -6.23 3.18 -9.74
N ALA A 210 -6.80 3.61 -8.61
CA ALA A 210 -7.02 2.77 -7.45
C ALA A 210 -8.20 3.26 -6.62
N ARG A 211 -8.94 2.33 -6.01
CA ARG A 211 -9.95 2.69 -5.00
C ARG A 211 -9.28 3.06 -3.67
N LEU A 212 -9.78 4.13 -3.04
CA LEU A 212 -9.35 4.55 -1.69
C LEU A 212 -10.40 4.12 -0.66
N GLU A 213 -9.96 3.86 0.57
CA GLU A 213 -10.81 3.29 1.64
C GLU A 213 -11.23 4.29 2.72
N SER A 214 -10.37 5.27 3.01
CA SER A 214 -10.48 6.21 4.13
C SER A 214 -11.45 7.33 3.81
N GLN A 215 -12.29 7.69 4.77
CA GLN A 215 -13.15 8.87 4.71
C GLN A 215 -12.32 10.15 4.54
N ALA A 216 -11.10 10.19 5.09
CA ALA A 216 -10.19 11.31 4.90
C ALA A 216 -9.93 11.62 3.42
N PHE A 217 -9.96 10.62 2.55
CA PHE A 217 -9.70 10.78 1.11
C PHE A 217 -10.93 10.56 0.23
N THR A 218 -11.97 9.88 0.71
CA THR A 218 -13.19 9.60 -0.06
C THR A 218 -14.32 10.61 0.21
N SER A 219 -14.34 11.25 1.39
CA SER A 219 -15.37 12.24 1.74
C SER A 219 -14.81 13.60 2.15
N ASP A 220 -13.74 13.65 2.94
CA ASP A 220 -13.25 14.90 3.52
C ASP A 220 -12.44 15.70 2.49
N ASP A 221 -11.39 15.09 1.93
CA ASP A 221 -10.60 15.63 0.81
C ASP A 221 -11.21 15.24 -0.55
N ASN A 222 -12.01 14.16 -0.57
CA ASN A 222 -12.68 13.61 -1.74
C ASN A 222 -11.82 13.60 -3.01
N LYS A 223 -10.70 12.88 -2.91
CA LYS A 223 -9.67 12.77 -3.94
C LYS A 223 -10.19 12.22 -5.27
N HIS A 224 -11.23 11.38 -5.24
CA HIS A 224 -11.86 10.80 -6.44
C HIS A 224 -12.58 11.82 -7.32
N THR A 225 -12.98 12.97 -6.77
CA THR A 225 -13.69 14.01 -7.53
C THR A 225 -12.82 15.22 -7.85
N THR A 226 -11.60 15.25 -7.30
CA THR A 226 -10.69 16.40 -7.35
C THR A 226 -9.36 16.09 -8.07
N ASP A 227 -9.19 14.85 -8.52
CA ASP A 227 -8.05 14.41 -9.33
C ASP A 227 -8.14 14.87 -10.81
N GLY A 228 -9.33 15.23 -11.27
CA GLY A 228 -9.58 15.78 -12.59
C GLY A 228 -9.81 14.74 -13.68
N GLY A 229 -10.05 13.48 -13.32
CA GLY A 229 -10.42 12.43 -14.25
C GLY A 229 -11.93 12.24 -14.42
N ASN A 230 -12.33 11.08 -14.90
CA ASN A 230 -13.71 10.80 -15.31
C ASN A 230 -14.49 9.95 -14.29
N ASN A 231 -13.83 9.29 -13.33
CA ASN A 231 -14.48 8.33 -12.44
C ASN A 231 -14.43 8.76 -10.97
N SER A 232 -15.58 9.14 -10.42
CA SER A 232 -15.73 9.61 -9.04
C SER A 232 -15.60 8.54 -7.95
N ASN A 233 -15.28 7.29 -8.29
CA ASN A 233 -15.22 6.16 -7.35
C ASN A 233 -13.81 5.61 -7.13
N VAL A 234 -12.85 6.08 -7.91
CA VAL A 234 -11.44 5.71 -7.84
C VAL A 234 -10.60 6.98 -7.88
N TYR A 235 -9.36 6.89 -7.42
CA TYR A 235 -8.39 7.96 -7.58
C TYR A 235 -7.59 7.70 -8.85
N GLU A 236 -7.63 8.65 -9.76
CA GLU A 236 -7.05 8.53 -11.09
C GLU A 236 -5.71 9.27 -11.17
N SER A 237 -4.74 8.65 -11.83
CA SER A 237 -3.43 9.23 -12.08
C SER A 237 -2.89 8.80 -13.44
N GLY A 238 -2.01 9.60 -14.02
CA GLY A 238 -1.48 9.35 -15.35
C GLY A 238 -1.26 10.64 -16.13
N THR A 239 -1.21 10.51 -17.44
CA THR A 239 -1.09 11.62 -18.39
C THR A 239 -2.42 11.96 -19.06
N ASP A 240 -3.36 11.02 -19.05
CA ASP A 240 -4.74 11.20 -19.49
C ASP A 240 -5.60 10.37 -18.55
N LEU A 241 -6.60 11.00 -17.92
CA LEU A 241 -7.43 10.42 -16.85
C LEU A 241 -8.84 10.09 -17.36
N THR A 242 -8.95 9.84 -18.66
CA THR A 242 -10.23 9.55 -19.33
C THR A 242 -10.19 8.27 -20.16
N ILE A 243 -9.08 7.53 -20.11
CA ILE A 243 -8.86 6.28 -20.82
C ILE A 243 -9.69 5.17 -20.18
N ILE A 244 -9.59 4.98 -18.86
CA ILE A 244 -10.39 3.97 -18.17
C ILE A 244 -11.84 4.47 -18.11
N GLY A 245 -12.77 3.53 -18.26
CA GLY A 245 -14.18 3.86 -18.39
C GLY A 245 -14.83 4.04 -17.02
N THR A 246 -15.91 4.81 -16.96
CA THR A 246 -16.60 5.08 -15.69
C THR A 246 -17.48 3.93 -15.22
N GLY A 247 -17.69 2.87 -16.02
CA GLY A 247 -18.60 1.78 -15.65
C GLY A 247 -20.06 2.20 -15.52
N SER A 248 -20.96 1.22 -15.41
CA SER A 248 -22.31 1.45 -14.85
C SER A 248 -22.42 0.95 -13.40
N ASP A 249 -21.41 0.25 -12.91
CA ASP A 249 -21.32 -0.34 -11.56
C ASP A 249 -20.13 0.21 -10.75
N PHE A 250 -19.44 1.23 -11.30
CA PHE A 250 -18.52 2.08 -10.54
C PHE A 250 -19.19 3.42 -10.32
#